data_AF-A0A0Q5ZP57-F1
#
_entry.id   AF-A0A0Q5ZP57-F1
#
_cell.length_a   1.000
_cell.length_b   1.000
_cell.length_c   1.000
_cell.angle_alpha   90.00
_cell.angle_beta   90.00
_cell.angle_gamma   90.00
#
_symmetry.space_group_name_H-M   'P 1'
#
loop_
_entity.id
_entity.type
_entity.pdbx_description
1 polymer ?
#
loop_
_entity_poly.entity_id
_entity_poly.type
_entity_poly.pdbx_seq_one_letter_code
_entity_poly.pdbx_strand_id
1 'polypeptide(L)'
;MGLLDGLLGHGSDLTAGEIDRQLDGVLTDGETVSIAFKLIRDLIVFTDRRLILVDKQGITGRKVSFLTVPYRAITSFSVETAGSFDMDSELKVWVSGRVDPIQKTLKRGANVMAIQKAIASSIR
;
A
#
# COMPACT_ATOMS: atom_id res chain seq x y z
N MET A 1 19.81 1.45 12.10
CA MET A 1 20.33 2.56 11.28
C MET A 1 20.53 2.06 9.85
N GLY A 2 19.43 1.83 9.14
CA GLY A 2 19.44 1.28 7.79
C GLY A 2 18.92 2.32 6.80
N LEU A 3 19.30 2.19 5.53
CA LEU A 3 19.03 3.04 4.35
C LEU A 3 17.56 3.48 4.12
N LEU A 4 16.63 3.14 5.01
CA LEU A 4 15.19 3.39 4.93
C LEU A 4 14.72 4.61 5.73
N ASP A 5 15.55 5.14 6.64
CA ASP A 5 15.19 6.29 7.49
C ASP A 5 14.96 7.58 6.66
N GLY A 6 15.60 7.68 5.49
CA GLY A 6 15.42 8.79 4.55
C GLY A 6 14.19 8.69 3.64
N LEU A 7 13.52 7.54 3.59
CA LEU A 7 12.37 7.29 2.69
C LEU A 7 11.02 7.46 3.40
N LEU A 8 11.02 7.48 4.74
CA LEU A 8 9.87 7.86 5.57
C LEU A 8 9.46 9.33 5.41
N GLY A 9 10.32 10.18 4.84
CA GLY A 9 10.13 11.64 4.82
C GLY A 9 9.35 12.23 3.63
N HIS A 10 9.01 11.47 2.58
CA HIS A 10 8.49 12.09 1.33
C HIS A 10 7.37 11.31 0.61
N GLY A 11 6.74 10.34 1.27
CA GLY A 11 5.74 9.43 0.69
C GLY A 11 4.33 9.53 1.27
N SER A 12 3.80 10.73 1.51
CA SER A 12 2.38 11.01 1.85
C SER A 12 1.82 10.36 3.15
N ASP A 13 2.12 11.02 4.26
CA ASP A 13 1.21 11.48 5.35
C ASP A 13 0.31 10.49 6.10
N LEU A 14 0.93 9.50 6.76
CA LEU A 14 0.46 9.08 8.09
C LEU A 14 1.66 9.02 9.04
N THR A 15 1.52 9.60 10.23
CA THR A 15 2.54 9.43 11.27
C THR A 15 2.57 7.96 11.71
N ALA A 16 3.75 7.45 12.10
CA ALA A 16 3.91 6.06 12.55
C ALA A 16 2.84 5.66 13.58
N GLY A 17 2.50 6.57 14.51
CA GLY A 17 1.45 6.34 15.52
C GLY A 17 0.02 6.25 14.99
N GLU A 18 -0.32 6.84 13.84
CA GLU A 18 -1.64 6.70 13.21
C GLU A 18 -1.80 5.39 12.44
N ILE A 19 -0.68 4.88 11.92
CA ILE A 19 -0.62 3.57 11.27
C ILE A 19 -0.71 2.48 12.33
N ASP A 20 0.05 2.61 13.43
CA ASP A 20 0.05 1.63 14.52
C ASP A 20 -1.34 1.43 15.11
N ARG A 21 -2.13 2.49 15.33
CA ARG A 21 -3.52 2.35 15.83
C ARG A 21 -4.46 1.65 14.85
N GLN A 22 -4.25 1.82 13.54
CA GLN A 22 -5.09 1.20 12.52
C GLN A 22 -4.67 -0.24 12.19
N LEU A 23 -3.44 -0.62 12.55
CA LEU A 23 -2.88 -1.96 12.40
C LEU A 23 -2.71 -2.68 13.75
N ASP A 24 -3.27 -2.12 14.82
CA ASP A 24 -3.18 -2.69 16.16
C ASP A 24 -3.79 -4.10 16.16
N GLY A 25 -3.00 -5.08 16.60
CA GLY A 25 -3.35 -6.50 16.55
C GLY A 25 -3.32 -7.16 15.15
N VAL A 26 -2.98 -6.43 14.08
CA VAL A 26 -2.83 -6.99 12.71
C VAL A 26 -1.38 -7.40 12.42
N LEU A 27 -0.42 -6.62 12.94
CA LEU A 27 1.00 -6.91 12.82
C LEU A 27 1.38 -8.09 13.70
N THR A 28 2.28 -8.93 13.19
CA THR A 28 2.85 -10.05 13.94
C THR A 28 4.03 -9.58 14.79
N ASP A 29 4.41 -10.37 15.80
CA ASP A 29 5.55 -10.03 16.65
C ASP A 29 6.83 -9.81 15.83
N GLY A 30 7.45 -8.65 16.05
CA GLY A 30 8.65 -8.21 15.33
C GLY A 30 8.43 -7.85 13.86
N GLU A 31 7.19 -7.78 13.38
CA GLU A 31 6.86 -7.21 12.07
C GLU A 31 6.85 -5.68 12.16
N THR A 32 7.50 -5.02 11.20
CA THR A 32 7.67 -3.57 11.19
C THR A 32 7.09 -2.96 9.93
N VAL A 33 6.36 -1.86 10.08
CA VAL A 33 5.89 -1.07 8.94
C VAL A 33 7.08 -0.33 8.33
N SER A 34 7.36 -0.61 7.06
CA SER A 34 8.41 0.06 6.29
C SER A 34 7.90 1.36 5.67
N ILE A 35 6.72 1.32 5.06
CA ILE A 35 6.07 2.50 4.45
C ILE A 35 4.57 2.27 4.35
N ALA A 36 3.77 3.33 4.49
CA ALA A 36 2.33 3.26 4.25
C ALA A 36 1.87 4.46 3.46
N PHE A 37 0.86 4.25 2.62
CA PHE A 37 0.21 5.26 1.80
C PHE A 37 -1.28 5.30 2.12
N LYS A 38 -1.82 6.49 2.33
CA LYS A 38 -3.24 6.69 2.53
C LYS A 38 -3.91 7.13 1.22
N LEU A 39 -4.90 6.36 0.77
CA LEU A 39 -5.70 6.62 -0.41
C LEU A 39 -7.10 7.09 -0.01
N ILE A 40 -7.24 8.36 0.37
CA ILE A 40 -8.46 8.98 0.92
C ILE A 40 -8.98 8.25 2.18
N ARG A 41 -9.59 7.07 2.00
CA ARG A 41 -10.10 6.19 3.07
C ARG A 41 -9.29 4.92 3.24
N ASP A 42 -8.71 4.42 2.15
CA ASP A 42 -7.99 3.15 2.11
C ASP A 42 -6.53 3.35 2.52
N LEU A 43 -5.85 2.26 2.90
CA LEU A 43 -4.42 2.24 3.16
C LEU A 43 -3.73 1.17 2.33
N ILE A 44 -2.54 1.48 1.86
CA ILE A 44 -1.59 0.53 1.31
C ILE A 44 -0.39 0.52 2.26
N VAL A 45 -0.18 -0.57 2.97
CA VAL A 45 0.87 -0.70 3.98
C VAL A 45 1.88 -1.74 3.52
N PHE A 46 3.15 -1.37 3.53
CA PHE A 46 4.29 -2.23 3.27
C PHE A 46 5.01 -2.50 4.58
N THR A 47 5.09 -3.77 4.97
CA THR A 47 5.90 -4.20 6.11
C THR A 47 7.23 -4.78 5.63
N ASP A 48 8.06 -5.26 6.54
CA ASP A 48 9.23 -6.08 6.21
C ASP A 48 8.85 -7.49 5.69
N ARG A 49 7.57 -7.89 5.80
CA ARG A 49 7.10 -9.26 5.50
C ARG A 49 6.08 -9.34 4.37
N ARG A 50 5.17 -8.38 4.27
CA ARG A 50 3.99 -8.46 3.37
C ARG A 50 3.41 -7.10 3.03
N LEU A 51 2.68 -7.06 1.93
CA LEU A 51 1.79 -5.97 1.59
C LEU A 51 0.44 -6.18 2.31
N ILE A 52 -0.07 -5.14 2.95
CA ILE A 52 -1.39 -5.12 3.58
C ILE A 52 -2.22 -4.02 2.91
N LEU A 53 -3.35 -4.39 2.33
CA LEU A 53 -4.32 -3.47 1.75
C LEU A 53 -5.50 -3.37 2.71
N VAL A 54 -5.76 -2.15 3.19
CA VAL A 54 -6.86 -1.84 4.10
C VAL A 54 -7.90 -1.06 3.33
N ASP A 55 -9.11 -1.60 3.26
CA ASP A 55 -10.24 -1.01 2.54
C ASP A 55 -11.37 -0.69 3.52
N LYS A 56 -11.82 0.56 3.55
CA LYS A 56 -12.92 1.00 4.42
C LYS A 56 -14.22 1.06 3.63
N GLN A 57 -15.07 0.07 3.84
CA GLN A 57 -16.31 -0.14 3.11
C GLN A 57 -17.52 0.54 3.78
N GLY A 58 -18.48 0.91 2.93
CA GLY A 58 -19.78 1.45 3.35
C GLY A 58 -19.78 2.95 3.63
N ILE A 59 -20.98 3.50 3.85
CA ILE A 59 -21.21 4.93 4.09
C ILE A 59 -20.59 5.37 5.41
N THR A 60 -20.68 4.52 6.44
CA THR A 60 -20.15 4.80 7.79
C THR A 60 -18.67 4.47 7.95
N GLY A 61 -18.05 3.78 6.97
CA GLY A 61 -16.65 3.36 7.03
C GLY A 61 -16.31 2.37 8.15
N ARG A 62 -17.32 1.81 8.83
CA ARG A 62 -17.14 0.90 9.97
C ARG A 62 -16.68 -0.50 9.57
N LYS A 63 -17.02 -0.92 8.35
CA LYS A 63 -16.59 -2.23 7.84
C LYS A 63 -15.21 -2.05 7.22
N VAL A 64 -14.21 -2.73 7.78
CA VAL A 64 -12.84 -2.68 7.29
C VAL A 64 -12.47 -4.05 6.75
N SER A 65 -11.92 -4.10 5.54
CA SER A 65 -11.36 -5.30 4.94
C SER A 65 -9.84 -5.19 4.93
N PHE A 66 -9.18 -6.24 5.41
CA PHE A 66 -7.73 -6.36 5.39
C PHE A 66 -7.36 -7.48 4.42
N LEU A 67 -6.66 -7.14 3.34
CA LEU A 67 -6.09 -8.11 2.42
C LEU A 67 -4.58 -8.15 2.58
N THR A 68 -4.07 -9.30 3.01
CA THR A 68 -2.64 -9.55 3.11
C THR A 68 -2.13 -10.24 1.85
N VAL A 69 -1.05 -9.72 1.28
CA VAL A 69 -0.34 -10.31 0.14
C VAL A 69 1.13 -10.50 0.51
N PRO A 70 1.60 -11.75 0.72
CA PRO A 70 3.03 -12.02 0.92
C PRO A 70 3.82 -11.57 -0.30
N TYR A 71 4.99 -10.97 -0.10
CA TYR A 71 5.80 -10.45 -1.22
C TYR A 71 6.17 -11.53 -2.24
N ARG A 72 6.55 -12.73 -1.77
CA ARG A 72 6.81 -13.91 -2.61
C ARG A 72 5.63 -14.36 -3.49
N ALA A 73 4.41 -13.94 -3.18
CA ALA A 73 3.23 -14.29 -3.94
C ALA A 73 2.94 -13.27 -5.05
N ILE A 74 3.58 -12.10 -5.04
CA ILE A 74 3.43 -11.09 -6.09
C ILE A 74 4.22 -11.55 -7.31
N THR A 75 3.54 -11.83 -8.41
CA THR A 75 4.16 -12.31 -9.65
C THR A 75 4.53 -11.17 -10.59
N SER A 76 3.72 -10.11 -10.61
CA SER A 76 3.99 -8.88 -11.35
C SER A 76 3.15 -7.73 -10.80
N PHE A 77 3.52 -6.50 -11.15
CA PHE A 77 2.73 -5.31 -10.85
C PHE A 77 2.84 -4.32 -12.02
N SER A 78 1.83 -3.47 -12.15
CA SER A 78 1.77 -2.38 -13.11
C SER A 78 1.25 -1.13 -12.43
N VAL A 79 1.79 0.02 -12.85
CA VAL A 79 1.33 1.33 -12.41
C VAL A 79 1.04 2.15 -13.65
N GLU A 80 -0.22 2.50 -13.82
CA GLU A 80 -0.71 3.32 -14.92
C GLU A 80 -0.89 4.75 -14.42
N THR A 81 -0.14 5.69 -14.98
CA THR A 81 -0.23 7.09 -14.57
C THR A 81 -1.38 7.79 -15.28
N ALA A 82 -2.08 8.64 -14.53
CA ALA A 82 -3.03 9.63 -15.03
C ALA A 82 -2.46 10.40 -16.24
N GLY A 83 -3.20 10.42 -17.35
CA GLY A 83 -2.91 11.28 -18.50
C GLY A 83 -3.36 12.72 -18.30
N SER A 84 -3.27 13.57 -19.32
CA SER A 84 -3.66 14.99 -19.21
C SER A 84 -5.15 15.24 -18.91
N PHE A 85 -6.02 14.25 -19.17
CA PHE A 85 -7.48 14.35 -19.01
C PHE A 85 -8.06 13.42 -17.95
N ASP A 86 -7.39 12.32 -17.61
CA ASP A 86 -7.82 11.41 -16.56
C ASP A 86 -6.98 11.68 -15.31
N MET A 87 -7.63 11.96 -14.19
CA MET A 87 -6.97 12.51 -13.00
C MET A 87 -6.44 11.44 -12.05
N ASP A 88 -6.84 10.19 -12.26
CA ASP A 88 -6.53 9.09 -11.36
C ASP A 88 -5.50 8.16 -12.02
N SER A 89 -4.56 7.66 -11.21
CA SER A 89 -3.61 6.62 -11.61
C SER A 89 -4.12 5.27 -11.12
N GLU A 90 -3.65 4.17 -11.69
CA GLU A 90 -4.09 2.82 -11.31
C GLU A 90 -2.91 1.93 -10.95
N LEU A 91 -2.98 1.28 -9.78
CA LEU A 91 -2.07 0.23 -9.38
C LEU A 91 -2.73 -1.13 -9.61
N LYS A 92 -2.04 -2.02 -10.33
CA LYS A 92 -2.43 -3.42 -10.55
C LYS A 92 -1.36 -4.34 -9.97
N VAL A 93 -1.74 -5.27 -9.11
CA VAL A 93 -0.83 -6.26 -8.50
C VAL A 93 -1.34 -7.66 -8.81
N TRP A 94 -0.56 -8.44 -9.57
CA TRP A 94 -0.85 -9.84 -9.83
C TRP A 94 -0.28 -10.70 -8.71
N VAL A 95 -1.10 -11.65 -8.27
CA VAL A 95 -0.75 -12.58 -7.20
C VAL A 95 -0.87 -14.00 -7.75
N SER A 96 0.12 -14.83 -7.44
CA SER A 96 0.14 -16.24 -7.83
C SER A 96 -1.19 -16.93 -7.46
N GLY A 97 -1.80 -17.59 -8.44
CA GLY A 97 -3.07 -18.30 -8.28
C GLY A 97 -4.33 -17.43 -8.43
N ARG A 98 -4.20 -16.12 -8.70
CA ARG A 98 -5.32 -15.26 -9.11
C ARG A 98 -5.25 -14.97 -10.60
N VAL A 99 -6.41 -15.06 -11.27
CA VAL A 99 -6.56 -14.70 -12.68
C VAL A 99 -6.53 -13.18 -12.84
N ASP A 100 -7.34 -12.49 -12.04
CA ASP A 100 -7.44 -11.04 -12.07
C ASP A 100 -6.49 -10.37 -11.08
N PRO A 101 -5.86 -9.23 -11.45
CA PRO A 101 -5.02 -8.48 -10.53
C PRO A 101 -5.86 -7.82 -9.43
N ILE A 102 -5.21 -7.57 -8.30
CA ILE A 102 -5.72 -6.63 -7.31
C ILE A 102 -5.54 -5.23 -7.86
N GLN A 103 -6.63 -4.50 -8.02
CA GLN A 103 -6.64 -3.13 -8.56
C GLN A 103 -6.88 -2.12 -7.45
N LYS A 104 -6.11 -1.03 -7.45
CA LYS A 104 -6.29 0.12 -6.56
C LYS A 104 -6.14 1.43 -7.33
N THR A 105 -7.19 2.23 -7.30
CA THR A 105 -7.19 3.58 -7.86
C THR A 105 -6.43 4.54 -6.95
N LEU A 106 -5.41 5.19 -7.51
CA LEU A 106 -4.58 6.18 -6.88
C LEU A 106 -5.11 7.56 -7.28
N LYS A 107 -5.83 8.20 -6.35
CA LYS A 107 -6.43 9.53 -6.58
C LYS A 107 -5.35 10.61 -6.69
N ARG A 108 -5.73 11.75 -7.30
CA ARG A 108 -4.89 12.95 -7.37
C ARG A 108 -4.26 13.28 -6.00
N GLY A 109 -2.93 13.41 -5.97
CA GLY A 109 -2.15 13.69 -4.76
C GLY A 109 -1.47 12.45 -4.16
N ALA A 110 -1.81 11.23 -4.60
CA ALA A 110 -1.04 10.04 -4.26
C ALA A 110 0.36 10.10 -4.90
N ASN A 111 1.41 9.76 -4.14
CA ASN A 111 2.76 9.70 -4.67
C ASN A 111 2.98 8.37 -5.43
N VAL A 112 2.52 8.34 -6.68
CA VAL A 112 2.54 7.16 -7.56
C VAL A 112 3.95 6.58 -7.71
N MET A 113 4.96 7.43 -7.88
CA MET A 113 6.35 7.01 -8.02
C MET A 113 6.90 6.40 -6.72
N ALA A 114 6.54 6.95 -5.55
CA ALA A 114 6.92 6.37 -4.28
C ALA A 114 6.28 4.99 -4.05
N ILE A 115 5.00 4.82 -4.43
CA ILE A 115 4.32 3.51 -4.37
C ILE A 115 5.02 2.50 -5.27
N GLN A 116 5.34 2.89 -6.51
CA GLN A 116 6.07 2.03 -7.44
C GLN A 116 7.44 1.60 -6.88
N LYS A 117 8.20 2.55 -6.32
CA LYS A 117 9.49 2.29 -5.70
C LYS A 117 9.36 1.39 -4.46
N ALA A 118 8.32 1.58 -3.66
CA ALA A 118 8.04 0.77 -2.47
C ALA A 118 7.78 -0.69 -2.85
N ILE A 119 6.86 -0.94 -3.81
CA ILE A 119 6.57 -2.30 -4.29
C ILE A 119 7.85 -2.95 -4.83
N ALA A 120 8.58 -2.27 -5.71
CA ALA A 120 9.81 -2.79 -6.29
C ALA A 120 10.88 -3.13 -5.25
N SER A 121 10.97 -2.36 -4.16
CA SER A 121 11.94 -2.61 -3.09
C SER A 121 11.55 -3.78 -2.19
N SER A 122 10.25 -4.05 -2.04
CA SER A 122 9.72 -5.10 -1.17
C SER A 122 9.64 -6.49 -1.81
N ILE A 123 9.56 -6.59 -3.14
CA ILE A 123 9.45 -7.88 -3.87
C ILE A 123 10.79 -8.54 -4.23
N ARG A 124 11.88 -8.07 -3.61
CA ARG A 124 13.24 -8.59 -3.87
C ARG A 124 13.40 -10.05 -3.43
#